data_AF-A0A7Y9HT27-F1
#
_entry.id   AF-A0A7Y9HT27-F1
#
_cell.length_a   1.000
_cell.length_b   1.000
_cell.length_c   1.000
_cell.angle_alpha   90.00
_cell.angle_beta   90.00
_cell.angle_gamma   90.00
#
_symmetry.space_group_name_H-M   'P 1'
#
loop_
_entity.id
_entity.type
_entity.pdbx_description
1 polymer ?
#
loop_
_entity_poly.entity_id
_entity_poly.type
_entity_poly.pdbx_seq_one_letter_code
_entity_poly.pdbx_strand_id
1 'polypeptide(L)'
;MGIEVRLISPQYVAPFVKTNKNDANDAAAIVEAASRPTMHFVTVKSVEQQDMRAVHRVRELLVHQRTALINQVRGLLAERGVVMAQTPTAFKRALPSILEK
;
A
#
# COMPACT_ATOMS: atom_id res chain seq x y z
N MET A 1 -4.26 7.14 -36.87
CA MET A 1 -4.12 8.22 -35.87
C MET A 1 -4.09 7.57 -34.49
N GLY A 2 -2.97 7.67 -33.77
CA GLY A 2 -2.85 7.14 -32.43
C GLY A 2 -1.78 7.91 -31.69
N ILE A 3 -2.10 8.41 -30.50
CA ILE A 3 -1.10 8.99 -29.60
C ILE A 3 -0.35 7.83 -28.97
N GLU A 4 0.96 7.77 -29.15
CA GLU A 4 1.80 6.81 -28.44
C GLU A 4 1.94 7.26 -26.97
N VAL A 5 1.27 6.54 -26.08
CA VAL A 5 1.28 6.84 -24.64
C VAL A 5 2.56 6.28 -24.02
N ARG A 6 3.32 7.14 -23.35
CA ARG A 6 4.51 6.78 -22.59
C ARG A 6 4.31 7.12 -21.12
N LEU A 7 4.71 6.22 -20.21
CA LEU A 7 4.60 6.44 -18.77
C LEU A 7 5.96 6.86 -18.20
N ILE A 8 5.97 7.84 -17.30
CA ILE A 8 7.18 8.26 -16.57
C ILE A 8 6.98 7.91 -15.09
N SER A 9 8.00 7.35 -14.45
CA SER A 9 7.97 7.11 -13.01
C SER A 9 7.82 8.43 -12.25
N PRO A 10 6.94 8.54 -11.23
CA PRO A 10 6.82 9.76 -10.42
C PRO A 10 8.14 10.20 -9.77
N GLN A 11 9.05 9.25 -9.49
CA GLN A 11 10.37 9.55 -8.94
C GLN A 11 11.25 10.37 -9.91
N TYR A 12 11.06 10.19 -11.22
CA TYR A 12 11.76 10.98 -12.24
C TYR A 12 11.08 12.32 -12.53
N VAL A 13 9.79 12.47 -12.18
CA VAL A 13 9.04 13.73 -12.35
C VAL A 13 9.24 14.65 -11.14
N ALA A 14 9.31 14.10 -9.93
CA ALA A 14 9.37 14.86 -8.67
C ALA A 14 10.44 15.97 -8.63
N PRO A 15 11.67 15.78 -9.15
CA PRO A 15 12.68 16.84 -9.16
C PRO A 15 12.34 18.06 -10.03
N PHE A 16 11.39 17.93 -10.96
CA PHE A 16 11.00 19.00 -11.90
C PHE A 16 9.75 19.78 -11.45
N VAL A 17 9.09 19.36 -10.36
CA VAL A 17 7.94 20.07 -9.80
C VAL A 17 8.40 21.37 -9.15
N LYS A 18 7.95 22.50 -9.69
CA LYS A 18 8.27 23.82 -9.15
C LYS A 18 7.29 24.16 -8.03
N THR A 19 7.82 24.45 -6.85
CA THR A 19 7.07 24.89 -5.65
C THR A 19 5.94 23.94 -5.23
N ASN A 20 4.77 24.48 -4.88
CA ASN A 20 3.64 23.69 -4.40
C ASN A 20 3.00 22.88 -5.52
N LYS A 21 2.47 21.73 -5.15
CA LYS A 21 1.74 20.84 -6.05
C LYS A 21 0.45 21.52 -6.53
N ASN A 22 0.33 21.68 -7.84
CA ASN A 22 -0.90 21.98 -8.54
C ASN A 22 -0.85 21.31 -9.93
N ASP A 23 -2.00 21.17 -10.58
CA ASP A 23 -2.09 20.42 -11.84
C ASP A 23 -1.22 21.03 -12.97
N ALA A 24 -1.09 22.37 -12.99
CA ALA A 24 -0.26 23.07 -13.98
C ALA A 24 1.25 22.79 -13.80
N ASN A 25 1.72 22.79 -12.55
CA ASN A 25 3.10 22.50 -12.17
C ASN A 25 3.42 21.02 -12.39
N ASP A 26 2.48 20.12 -12.09
CA ASP A 26 2.63 18.68 -12.35
C ASP A 26 2.72 18.42 -13.87
N ALA A 27 1.87 19.04 -14.68
CA ALA A 27 1.92 18.93 -16.14
C ALA A 27 3.25 19.47 -16.70
N ALA A 28 3.69 20.65 -16.24
CA ALA A 28 4.97 21.23 -16.64
C ALA A 28 6.16 20.33 -16.25
N ALA A 29 6.14 19.76 -15.04
CA ALA A 29 7.16 18.83 -14.57
C ALA A 29 7.21 17.54 -15.40
N ILE A 30 6.05 16.98 -15.79
CA ILE A 30 5.98 15.81 -16.65
C ILE A 30 6.58 16.11 -18.04
N VAL A 31 6.24 17.26 -18.62
CA VAL A 31 6.80 17.68 -19.93
C VAL A 31 8.31 17.90 -19.85
N GLU A 32 8.77 18.56 -18.79
CA GLU A 32 10.20 18.80 -18.54
C GLU A 32 10.97 17.51 -18.29
N ALA A 33 10.37 16.56 -17.58
CA ALA A 33 10.92 15.22 -17.40
C ALA A 33 10.99 14.51 -18.76
N ALA A 34 9.90 14.50 -19.52
CA ALA A 34 9.80 13.82 -20.81
C ALA A 34 10.78 14.37 -21.87
N SER A 35 11.20 15.63 -21.76
CA SER A 35 12.14 16.26 -22.69
C SER A 35 13.61 15.91 -22.42
N ARG A 36 13.93 15.29 -21.28
CA ARG A 36 15.32 14.91 -20.97
C ARG A 36 15.79 13.79 -21.91
N PRO A 37 16.99 13.92 -22.51
CA PRO A 37 17.51 12.92 -23.44
C PRO A 37 17.82 11.57 -22.77
N THR A 38 18.06 11.57 -21.46
CA THR A 38 18.30 10.39 -20.64
C THR A 38 17.04 9.86 -19.95
N MET A 39 15.84 10.34 -20.32
CA MET A 39 14.61 9.94 -19.66
C MET A 39 14.28 8.46 -19.93
N HIS A 40 14.00 7.72 -18.86
CA HIS A 40 13.58 6.33 -18.93
C HIS A 40 12.07 6.22 -18.75
N PHE A 41 11.39 5.71 -19.78
CA PHE A 41 9.96 5.43 -19.74
C PHE A 41 9.69 4.06 -19.11
N VAL A 42 8.60 3.98 -18.37
CA VAL A 42 8.13 2.75 -17.74
C VAL A 42 7.16 2.07 -18.69
N THR A 43 7.28 0.76 -18.84
CA THR A 43 6.34 -0.02 -19.63
C THR A 43 4.97 -0.03 -18.98
N VAL A 44 3.92 -0.10 -19.80
CA VAL A 44 2.58 -0.42 -19.31
C VAL A 44 2.64 -1.81 -18.67
N LYS A 45 2.05 -1.96 -17.49
CA LYS A 45 2.01 -3.26 -16.80
C LYS A 45 1.20 -4.25 -17.62
N SER A 46 1.68 -5.49 -17.71
CA SER A 46 0.87 -6.57 -18.27
C SER A 46 -0.31 -6.88 -17.35
N VAL A 47 -1.33 -7.57 -17.90
CA VAL A 47 -2.50 -8.00 -17.13
C VAL A 47 -2.05 -8.90 -15.97
N GLU A 48 -1.13 -9.81 -16.22
CA GLU A 48 -0.60 -10.74 -15.22
C GLU A 48 0.15 -10.01 -14.09
N GLN A 49 0.90 -8.95 -14.43
CA GLN A 49 1.56 -8.10 -13.43
C GLN A 49 0.53 -7.32 -12.60
N GLN A 50 -0.55 -6.86 -13.23
CA GLN A 50 -1.64 -6.18 -12.53
C GLN A 50 -2.38 -7.12 -11.58
N ASP A 51 -2.65 -8.36 -12.01
CA ASP A 51 -3.30 -9.40 -11.22
C ASP A 51 -2.45 -9.81 -10.01
N MET A 52 -1.15 -10.01 -10.21
CA MET A 52 -0.22 -10.29 -9.12
C MET A 52 -0.24 -9.16 -8.08
N ARG A 53 -0.26 -7.90 -8.53
CA ARG A 53 -0.38 -6.74 -7.63
C ARG A 53 -1.73 -6.70 -6.91
N ALA A 54 -2.82 -7.13 -7.54
CA ALA A 54 -4.13 -7.22 -6.90
C ALA A 54 -4.12 -8.24 -5.76
N VAL A 55 -3.54 -9.43 -5.98
CA VAL A 55 -3.39 -10.47 -4.94
C VAL A 55 -2.58 -9.95 -3.75
N HIS A 56 -1.48 -9.23 -3.99
CA HIS A 56 -0.70 -8.63 -2.91
C HIS A 56 -1.51 -7.62 -2.09
N ARG A 57 -2.32 -6.77 -2.72
CA ARG A 57 -3.20 -5.82 -2.01
C ARG A 57 -4.26 -6.52 -1.18
N VAL A 58 -4.89 -7.56 -1.72
CA VAL A 58 -5.88 -8.36 -0.97
C VAL A 58 -5.22 -8.98 0.27
N ARG A 59 -4.04 -9.57 0.12
CA ARG A 59 -3.29 -10.13 1.25
C ARG A 59 -2.96 -9.08 2.31
N GLU A 60 -2.49 -7.91 1.91
CA GLU A 60 -2.16 -6.80 2.81
C GLU A 60 -3.39 -6.35 3.62
N LEU A 61 -4.53 -6.17 2.94
CA LEU A 61 -5.81 -5.83 3.58
C LEU A 61 -6.22 -6.88 4.62
N LEU A 62 -6.17 -8.16 4.26
CA LEU A 62 -6.55 -9.25 5.18
C LEU A 62 -5.61 -9.33 6.39
N VAL A 63 -4.31 -9.09 6.21
CA VAL A 63 -3.34 -9.05 7.32
C VAL A 63 -3.63 -7.87 8.25
N HIS A 64 -3.97 -6.71 7.69
CA HIS A 64 -4.34 -5.53 8.46
C HIS A 64 -5.62 -5.77 9.27
N GLN A 65 -6.69 -6.24 8.61
CA GLN A 65 -7.97 -6.55 9.25
C GLN A 65 -7.83 -7.59 10.35
N ARG A 66 -7.08 -8.67 10.11
CA ARG A 66 -6.80 -9.69 11.13
C ARG A 66 -6.11 -9.08 12.36
N THR A 67 -5.10 -8.23 12.14
CA THR A 67 -4.36 -7.60 13.24
C THR A 67 -5.24 -6.63 14.02
N ALA A 68 -6.06 -5.83 13.33
CA ALA A 68 -7.02 -4.92 13.95
C ALA A 68 -8.02 -5.67 14.83
N LEU A 69 -8.60 -6.77 14.31
CA LEU A 69 -9.54 -7.60 15.05
C LEU A 69 -8.90 -8.22 16.30
N ILE A 70 -7.69 -8.78 16.18
CA ILE A 70 -6.95 -9.33 17.32
C ILE A 70 -6.70 -8.27 18.39
N ASN A 71 -6.31 -7.06 17.99
CA ASN A 71 -6.08 -5.96 18.93
C ASN A 71 -7.37 -5.51 19.61
N GLN A 72 -8.49 -5.46 18.88
CA GLN A 72 -9.79 -5.13 19.45
C GLN A 72 -10.22 -6.17 20.49
N VAL A 73 -10.13 -7.47 20.17
CA VAL A 73 -10.46 -8.53 21.12
C VAL A 73 -9.53 -8.49 22.34
N ARG A 74 -8.23 -8.21 22.16
CA ARG A 74 -7.29 -8.05 23.27
C ARG A 74 -7.67 -6.88 24.17
N GLY A 75 -8.09 -5.75 23.59
CA GLY A 75 -8.56 -4.58 24.36
C GLY A 75 -9.76 -4.93 25.24
N LEU A 76 -10.80 -5.54 24.64
CA LEU A 76 -12.01 -5.96 25.37
C LEU A 76 -11.72 -6.96 26.50
N LEU A 77 -10.80 -7.90 26.27
CA LEU A 77 -10.40 -8.87 27.30
C LEU A 77 -9.57 -8.21 28.42
N ALA A 78 -8.72 -7.24 28.08
CA ALA A 78 -7.95 -6.50 29.07
C ALA A 78 -8.83 -5.67 30.01
N GLU A 79 -9.94 -5.09 29.51
CA GLU A 79 -10.95 -4.43 30.35
C GLU A 79 -11.55 -5.37 31.41
N ARG A 80 -11.59 -6.68 31.12
CA ARG A 80 -12.04 -7.73 32.05
C ARG A 80 -10.88 -8.40 32.83
N GLY A 81 -9.68 -7.80 32.82
CA GLY A 81 -8.51 -8.30 33.54
C GLY A 81 -7.75 -9.44 32.85
N VAL A 82 -8.11 -9.82 31.63
CA VAL A 82 -7.45 -10.89 30.88
C VAL A 82 -6.41 -10.31 29.92
N VAL A 83 -5.14 -10.35 30.32
CA VAL A 83 -4.02 -9.81 29.52
C VAL A 83 -3.34 -10.92 28.72
N MET A 84 -3.08 -10.65 27.43
CA MET A 84 -2.45 -11.59 26.50
C MET A 84 -1.24 -10.97 25.78
N ALA A 85 -0.33 -11.83 25.31
CA ALA A 85 0.79 -11.41 24.50
C ALA A 85 0.35 -10.83 23.13
N GLN A 86 1.22 -10.01 22.53
CA GLN A 86 0.88 -9.16 21.39
C GLN A 86 0.87 -9.90 20.04
N THR A 87 1.43 -11.10 19.94
CA THR A 87 1.57 -11.79 18.65
C THR A 87 0.29 -12.52 18.23
N PRO A 88 -0.02 -12.60 16.92
CA PRO A 88 -1.16 -13.38 16.43
C PRO A 88 -1.12 -14.85 16.83
N THR A 89 0.08 -15.45 16.86
CA THR A 89 0.27 -16.84 17.28
C THR A 89 -0.06 -17.03 18.76
N ALA A 90 0.37 -16.12 19.63
CA ALA A 90 0.05 -16.18 21.04
C ALA A 90 -1.45 -16.00 21.29
N PHE A 91 -2.09 -15.05 20.58
CA PHE A 91 -3.54 -14.86 20.64
C PHE A 91 -4.29 -16.14 20.27
N LYS A 92 -3.95 -16.78 19.15
CA LYS A 92 -4.58 -18.04 18.73
C LYS A 92 -4.42 -19.18 19.75
N ARG A 93 -3.26 -19.25 20.43
CA ARG A 93 -3.02 -20.27 21.46
C ARG A 93 -3.79 -20.00 22.75
N ALA A 94 -3.92 -18.73 23.13
CA ALA A 94 -4.57 -18.34 24.38
C ALA A 94 -6.11 -18.38 24.28
N LEU A 95 -6.68 -18.10 23.11
CA LEU A 95 -8.13 -17.91 22.95
C LEU A 95 -8.98 -19.11 23.41
N PRO A 96 -8.69 -20.39 23.07
CA PRO A 96 -9.50 -21.52 23.54
C PRO A 96 -9.57 -21.61 25.07
N SER A 97 -8.43 -21.45 25.73
CA SER A 97 -8.35 -21.49 27.21
C SER A 97 -9.09 -20.36 27.93
N ILE A 98 -9.40 -19.27 27.22
CA ILE A 98 -10.17 -18.15 27.76
C ILE A 98 -11.67 -18.39 27.57
N LEU A 99 -12.08 -19.01 26.45
CA LEU A 99 -13.49 -19.29 26.15
C LEU A 99 -14.05 -20.48 26.93
N GLU A 100 -13.19 -21.38 27.39
CA GLU A 100 -13.55 -22.55 28.20
C GLU A 100 -13.63 -22.25 29.72
N LYS A 101 -13.38 -20.99 30.13
CA LYS A 101 -13.59 -20.51 31.50
C LYS A 101 -14.95 -19.87 31.67
#